data_AF-A0A7W6L4W4-F1
#
_entry.id   AF-A0A7W6L4W4-F1
#
_cell.length_a   1.000
_cell.length_b   1.000
_cell.length_c   1.000
_cell.angle_alpha   90.00
_cell.angle_beta   90.00
_cell.angle_gamma   90.00
#
_symmetry.space_group_name_H-M   'P 1'
#
loop_
_entity.id
_entity.type
_entity.pdbx_description
1 polymer ?
#
loop_
_entity_poly.entity_id
_entity_poly.type
_entity_poly.pdbx_seq_one_letter_code
_entity_poly.pdbx_strand_id
1 'polypeptide(L)'
;MTPSRLAYALLLAAAMCSGDAAAWGQRAHAAIDSAAVQALPDDGPVFLKQYVQVIADGATLPDGWRSESEPFLKIEEDPNHGWFREQFAFMQHPPRSRYAFVLALYDEQRRIARRDPQLAERMNVRWAGTLPYAATEGYERIVATMRQLRTLRAKGQDTRELERTCAFYVSWFAHYIGDGAQPQHDSIHHDGWQGPNPNGYSTDPKVHGKFESDYVENIALTPQDLLTRMPALAHQQGDVFEQILGFLAIGTGRVEQVYRLEKAGAFDDASSTDGRAMVYLTAGDGAAMLRDLLVRAWRESALHPGKSTLPRSMDPSHPQYDPATGSAPAGTSPTV
;
A
#
# COMPACT_ATOMS: atom_id res chain seq x y z
N MET A 1 -45.74 -24.27 -0.31
CA MET A 1 -45.16 -24.05 1.03
C MET A 1 -44.57 -22.65 1.03
N THR A 2 -45.24 -21.71 1.70
CA THR A 2 -44.76 -20.33 1.85
C THR A 2 -43.57 -20.33 2.83
N PRO A 3 -42.40 -19.79 2.45
CA PRO A 3 -41.28 -19.72 3.39
C PRO A 3 -41.65 -18.80 4.56
N SER A 4 -41.36 -19.27 5.77
CA SER A 4 -41.63 -18.58 7.04
C SER A 4 -40.98 -17.20 7.07
N ARG A 5 -41.69 -16.19 7.60
CA ARG A 5 -41.15 -14.83 7.84
C ARG A 5 -39.90 -14.83 8.73
N LEU A 6 -39.67 -15.89 9.53
CA LEU A 6 -38.43 -16.05 10.29
C LEU A 6 -37.20 -16.38 9.41
N ALA A 7 -37.39 -17.02 8.25
CA ALA A 7 -36.28 -17.32 7.34
C ALA A 7 -35.73 -16.04 6.68
N TYR A 8 -36.60 -15.06 6.42
CA TYR A 8 -36.16 -13.74 5.94
C TYR A 8 -35.46 -12.93 7.02
N ALA A 9 -35.89 -13.02 8.29
CA ALA A 9 -35.24 -12.29 9.39
C ALA A 9 -33.82 -12.82 9.70
N LEU A 10 -33.59 -14.13 9.57
CA LEU A 10 -32.26 -14.73 9.76
C LEU A 10 -31.30 -14.46 8.60
N LEU A 11 -31.81 -14.33 7.36
CA LEU A 11 -31.00 -13.92 6.20
C LEU A 11 -30.67 -12.42 6.20
N LEU A 12 -31.53 -11.56 6.74
CA LEU A 12 -31.25 -10.13 6.92
C LEU A 12 -30.30 -9.84 8.07
N ALA A 13 -30.31 -10.64 9.14
CA ALA A 13 -29.37 -10.47 10.26
C ALA A 13 -27.94 -10.94 9.93
N ALA A 14 -27.78 -11.88 9.01
CA ALA A 14 -26.46 -12.35 8.54
C ALA A 14 -25.78 -11.40 7.54
N ALA A 15 -26.50 -10.40 7.02
CA ALA A 15 -25.99 -9.43 6.06
C ALA A 15 -25.50 -8.11 6.69
N MET A 16 -25.57 -7.96 8.02
CA MET A 16 -25.24 -6.69 8.72
C MET A 16 -23.94 -6.74 9.55
N CYS A 17 -23.05 -7.69 9.28
CA CYS A 17 -21.71 -7.71 9.87
C CYS A 17 -20.64 -8.01 8.81
N SER A 18 -20.73 -7.35 7.66
CA SER A 18 -19.51 -6.98 6.95
C SER A 18 -18.98 -5.78 7.72
N GLY A 19 -18.11 -6.01 8.71
CA GLY A 19 -17.25 -4.93 9.16
C GLY A 19 -16.44 -4.54 7.94
N ASP A 20 -16.66 -3.34 7.42
CA ASP A 20 -15.75 -2.71 6.48
C ASP A 20 -14.42 -2.59 7.23
N ALA A 21 -13.60 -3.64 7.16
CA ALA A 21 -12.21 -3.61 7.56
C ALA A 21 -11.53 -2.70 6.54
N ALA A 22 -11.68 -1.39 6.77
CA ALA A 22 -10.84 -0.37 6.17
C ALA A 22 -9.45 -0.62 6.73
N ALA A 23 -8.53 -0.99 5.84
CA ALA A 23 -7.10 -0.77 6.03
C ALA A 23 -6.89 0.57 6.75
N TRP A 24 -5.93 0.69 7.68
CA TRP A 24 -5.65 1.93 8.44
C TRP A 24 -6.78 2.96 8.35
N GLY A 25 -7.80 2.91 9.20
CA GLY A 25 -8.97 3.79 9.01
C GLY A 25 -8.57 5.26 8.79
N GLN A 26 -9.41 6.03 8.08
CA GLN A 26 -9.11 7.39 7.54
C GLN A 26 -8.19 8.28 8.39
N ARG A 27 -8.28 8.24 9.72
CA ARG A 27 -7.38 8.95 10.63
C ARG A 27 -5.91 8.60 10.46
N ALA A 28 -5.56 7.32 10.37
CA ALA A 28 -4.19 6.87 10.21
C ALA A 28 -3.62 7.32 8.86
N HIS A 29 -4.31 7.04 7.75
CA HIS A 29 -3.88 7.51 6.43
C HIS A 29 -3.74 9.03 6.38
N ALA A 30 -4.74 9.80 6.82
CA ALA A 30 -4.67 11.25 6.83
C ALA A 30 -3.52 11.79 7.72
N ALA A 31 -3.24 11.14 8.85
CA ALA A 31 -2.12 11.51 9.73
C ALA A 31 -0.76 11.25 9.06
N ILE A 32 -0.59 10.08 8.44
CA ILE A 32 0.61 9.67 7.70
C ILE A 32 0.88 10.67 6.57
N ASP A 33 -0.13 10.92 5.73
CA ASP A 33 -0.06 11.81 4.58
C ASP A 33 0.29 13.24 4.98
N SER A 34 -0.43 13.75 5.98
CA SER A 34 -0.21 15.10 6.48
C SER A 34 1.17 15.28 7.09
N ALA A 35 1.66 14.30 7.86
CA ALA A 35 2.99 14.35 8.46
C ALA A 35 4.08 14.33 7.37
N ALA A 36 3.94 13.46 6.37
CA ALA A 36 4.86 13.38 5.25
C ALA A 36 4.97 14.71 4.48
N VAL A 37 3.83 15.34 4.17
CA VAL A 37 3.77 16.62 3.45
C VAL A 37 4.32 17.78 4.30
N GLN A 38 4.00 17.81 5.60
CA GLN A 38 4.53 18.81 6.53
C GLN A 38 6.06 18.72 6.65
N ALA A 39 6.61 17.50 6.63
CA ALA A 39 8.03 17.22 6.75
C ALA A 39 8.84 17.39 5.44
N LEU A 40 8.20 17.80 4.33
CA LEU A 40 8.93 18.06 3.08
C LEU A 40 9.98 19.17 3.27
N PRO A 41 11.24 18.93 2.84
CA PRO A 41 12.31 19.93 2.90
C PRO A 41 12.06 21.06 1.90
N ASP A 42 12.72 22.20 2.11
CA ASP A 42 12.52 23.41 1.30
C ASP A 42 12.94 23.23 -0.17
N ASP A 43 13.87 22.33 -0.46
CA ASP A 43 14.28 21.95 -1.82
C ASP A 43 13.38 20.86 -2.46
N GLY A 44 12.39 20.36 -1.71
CA GLY A 44 11.42 19.36 -2.13
C GLY A 44 10.22 19.91 -2.91
N PRO A 45 9.17 19.08 -3.14
CA PRO A 45 7.94 19.50 -3.79
C PRO A 45 7.03 20.32 -2.84
N VAL A 46 7.53 21.45 -2.32
CA VAL A 46 6.86 22.26 -1.28
C VAL A 46 5.48 22.80 -1.68
N PHE A 47 5.17 22.85 -2.98
CA PHE A 47 3.84 23.24 -3.46
C PHE A 47 2.74 22.30 -2.91
N LEU A 48 3.06 21.03 -2.61
CA LEU A 48 2.12 20.08 -2.02
C LEU A 48 1.60 20.52 -0.66
N LYS A 49 2.36 21.33 0.10
CA LYS A 49 1.90 21.86 1.40
C LYS A 49 0.62 22.67 1.29
N GLN A 50 0.36 23.32 0.15
CA GLN A 50 -0.88 24.06 -0.10
C GLN A 50 -2.09 23.16 -0.33
N TYR A 51 -1.87 21.88 -0.65
CA TYR A 51 -2.89 20.90 -0.97
C TYR A 51 -2.96 19.77 0.07
N VAL A 52 -2.37 19.96 1.25
CA VAL A 52 -2.35 18.92 2.31
C VAL A 52 -3.75 18.42 2.66
N GLN A 53 -4.76 19.30 2.66
CA GLN A 53 -6.15 18.90 2.91
C GLN A 53 -6.71 18.00 1.81
N VAL A 54 -6.38 18.26 0.54
CA VAL A 54 -6.80 17.40 -0.59
C VAL A 54 -6.18 16.01 -0.45
N ILE A 55 -4.91 15.96 -0.03
CA ILE A 55 -4.19 14.70 0.16
C ILE A 55 -4.82 13.92 1.32
N ALA A 56 -5.04 14.57 2.46
CA ALA A 56 -5.63 13.97 3.65
C ALA A 56 -7.09 13.52 3.44
N ASP A 57 -7.93 14.33 2.78
CA ASP A 57 -9.33 13.98 2.51
C ASP A 57 -9.45 12.81 1.52
N GLY A 58 -8.48 12.67 0.62
CA GLY A 58 -8.46 11.59 -0.36
C GLY A 58 -7.82 10.29 0.14
N ALA A 59 -7.31 10.27 1.37
CA ALA A 59 -6.36 9.26 1.84
C ALA A 59 -6.94 7.83 1.90
N THR A 60 -8.27 7.67 1.98
CA THR A 60 -8.98 6.37 1.88
C THR A 60 -9.86 6.26 0.63
N LEU A 61 -9.65 7.08 -0.41
CA LEU A 61 -10.37 6.88 -1.67
C LEU A 61 -10.17 5.47 -2.24
N PRO A 62 -8.95 4.87 -2.23
CA PRO A 62 -8.77 3.51 -2.69
C PRO A 62 -9.56 2.45 -1.91
N ASP A 63 -9.74 2.62 -0.59
CA ASP A 63 -10.66 1.75 0.17
C ASP A 63 -12.11 1.83 -0.32
N GLY A 64 -12.56 3.01 -0.76
CA GLY A 64 -13.90 3.17 -1.32
C GLY A 64 -14.05 2.48 -2.68
N TRP A 65 -12.97 2.34 -3.45
CA TRP A 65 -12.97 1.76 -4.79
C TRP A 65 -13.17 0.24 -4.81
N ARG A 66 -12.92 -0.41 -3.67
CA ARG A 66 -13.19 -1.83 -3.46
C ARG A 66 -14.61 -2.16 -2.97
N SER A 67 -15.54 -1.22 -3.08
CA SER A 67 -16.97 -1.46 -2.84
C SER A 67 -17.55 -2.46 -3.86
N GLU A 68 -18.46 -3.33 -3.38
CA GLU A 68 -19.22 -4.25 -4.24
C GLU A 68 -20.11 -3.52 -5.26
N SER A 69 -20.40 -2.24 -5.04
CA SER A 69 -21.19 -1.41 -5.95
C SER A 69 -20.41 -1.04 -7.23
N GLU A 70 -19.08 -1.12 -7.19
CA GLU A 70 -18.16 -0.81 -8.29
C GLU A 70 -17.33 -2.06 -8.68
N PRO A 71 -17.95 -3.14 -9.16
CA PRO A 71 -17.32 -4.48 -9.20
C PRO A 71 -16.07 -4.58 -10.09
N PHE A 72 -16.01 -3.84 -11.20
CA PHE A 72 -14.82 -3.81 -12.04
C PHE A 72 -13.63 -3.15 -11.35
N LEU A 73 -13.92 -2.06 -10.63
CA LEU A 73 -12.92 -1.32 -9.89
C LEU A 73 -12.45 -2.13 -8.69
N LYS A 74 -13.38 -2.78 -7.98
CA LYS A 74 -13.07 -3.71 -6.90
C LYS A 74 -12.10 -4.81 -7.30
N ILE A 75 -12.32 -5.46 -8.45
CA ILE A 75 -11.44 -6.54 -8.93
C ILE A 75 -10.01 -6.04 -9.15
N GLU A 76 -9.86 -4.82 -9.65
CA GLU A 76 -8.54 -4.22 -9.90
C GLU A 76 -7.88 -3.73 -8.61
N GLU A 77 -8.67 -3.12 -7.72
CA GLU A 77 -8.14 -2.42 -6.55
C GLU A 77 -7.92 -3.32 -5.34
N ASP A 78 -8.79 -4.30 -5.06
CA ASP A 78 -8.69 -5.16 -3.87
C ASP A 78 -7.27 -5.74 -3.65
N PRO A 79 -6.58 -6.27 -4.68
CA PRO A 79 -5.22 -6.80 -4.51
C PRO A 79 -4.16 -5.74 -4.17
N ASN A 80 -4.40 -4.46 -4.47
CA ASN A 80 -3.41 -3.39 -4.28
C ASN A 80 -3.18 -2.98 -2.81
N HIS A 81 -4.01 -3.49 -1.89
CA HIS A 81 -3.95 -3.16 -0.46
C HIS A 81 -3.08 -4.08 0.38
N GLY A 82 -2.42 -5.09 -0.20
CA GLY A 82 -1.62 -6.03 0.58
C GLY A 82 -0.43 -6.60 -0.16
N TRP A 83 0.45 -7.24 0.61
CA TRP A 83 1.64 -7.93 0.13
C TRP A 83 1.95 -9.16 0.99
N PHE A 84 1.18 -10.22 0.81
CA PHE A 84 1.16 -11.40 1.67
C PHE A 84 2.28 -12.39 1.29
N ARG A 85 3.52 -12.06 1.65
CA ARG A 85 4.75 -12.76 1.20
C ARG A 85 4.77 -14.25 1.48
N GLU A 86 4.16 -14.68 2.58
CA GLU A 86 4.06 -16.09 2.93
C GLU A 86 3.22 -16.88 1.91
N GLN A 87 2.23 -16.25 1.27
CA GLN A 87 1.37 -16.89 0.28
C GLN A 87 2.15 -17.27 -0.99
N PHE A 88 3.12 -16.46 -1.40
CA PHE A 88 3.93 -16.67 -2.61
C PHE A 88 5.40 -16.97 -2.30
N ALA A 89 5.69 -17.59 -1.17
CA ALA A 89 7.06 -17.95 -0.74
C ALA A 89 7.83 -18.83 -1.75
N PHE A 90 7.17 -19.46 -2.72
CA PHE A 90 7.84 -20.15 -3.84
C PHE A 90 8.60 -19.18 -4.77
N MET A 91 8.27 -17.89 -4.75
CA MET A 91 8.84 -16.82 -5.55
C MET A 91 9.66 -15.88 -4.67
N GLN A 92 10.97 -16.13 -4.59
CA GLN A 92 11.88 -15.36 -3.75
C GLN A 92 12.16 -13.94 -4.29
N HIS A 93 12.12 -13.78 -5.63
CA HIS A 93 12.37 -12.52 -6.31
C HIS A 93 11.17 -12.19 -7.20
N PRO A 94 10.24 -11.34 -6.74
CA PRO A 94 9.12 -10.90 -7.55
C PRO A 94 9.59 -10.25 -8.85
N PRO A 95 8.98 -10.57 -10.00
CA PRO A 95 9.40 -9.99 -11.27
C PRO A 95 9.07 -8.50 -11.32
N ARG A 96 9.86 -7.72 -12.05
CA ARG A 96 9.62 -6.28 -12.33
C ARG A 96 8.56 -6.08 -13.41
N SER A 97 7.49 -6.85 -13.34
CA SER A 97 6.31 -6.79 -14.20
C SER A 97 5.14 -7.33 -13.39
N ARG A 98 4.15 -6.48 -13.14
CA ARG A 98 2.89 -6.84 -12.47
C ARG A 98 2.27 -8.07 -13.15
N TYR A 99 2.25 -8.09 -14.48
CA TYR A 99 1.68 -9.20 -15.25
C TYR A 99 2.51 -10.48 -15.14
N ALA A 100 3.84 -10.40 -15.14
CA ALA A 100 4.68 -11.59 -14.95
C ALA A 100 4.45 -12.19 -13.55
N PHE A 101 4.23 -11.35 -12.54
CA PHE A 101 3.87 -11.80 -11.19
C PHE A 101 2.53 -12.53 -11.18
N VAL A 102 1.49 -11.95 -11.81
CA VAL A 102 0.17 -12.60 -11.93
C VAL A 102 0.28 -13.95 -12.65
N LEU A 103 1.04 -14.04 -13.74
CA LEU A 103 1.23 -15.28 -14.48
C LEU A 103 1.97 -16.33 -13.65
N ALA A 104 3.00 -15.94 -12.89
CA ALA A 104 3.72 -16.87 -12.04
C ALA A 104 2.84 -17.41 -10.89
N LEU A 105 1.95 -16.59 -10.31
CA LEU A 105 0.93 -17.08 -9.38
C LEU A 105 -0.04 -18.06 -10.04
N TYR A 106 -0.49 -17.77 -11.26
CA TYR A 106 -1.38 -18.65 -12.02
C TYR A 106 -0.74 -20.00 -12.34
N ASP A 107 0.53 -20.00 -12.77
CA ASP A 107 1.25 -21.24 -13.05
C ASP A 107 1.45 -22.08 -11.78
N GLU A 108 1.78 -21.44 -10.66
CA GLU A 108 1.88 -22.12 -9.37
C GLU A 108 0.52 -22.68 -8.94
N GLN A 109 -0.56 -21.90 -9.06
CA GLN A 109 -1.92 -22.34 -8.77
C GLN A 109 -2.27 -23.63 -9.51
N ARG A 110 -1.97 -23.68 -10.82
CA ARG A 110 -2.24 -24.88 -11.65
C ARG A 110 -1.38 -26.06 -11.25
N ARG A 111 -0.16 -25.82 -10.76
CA ARG A 111 0.74 -26.86 -10.27
C ARG A 111 0.21 -27.47 -8.97
N ILE A 112 -0.24 -26.65 -8.03
CA ILE A 112 -0.74 -27.10 -6.73
C ILE A 112 -2.15 -27.68 -6.81
N ALA A 113 -3.02 -27.18 -7.69
CA ALA A 113 -4.40 -27.66 -7.87
C ALA A 113 -4.48 -29.16 -8.20
N ARG A 114 -3.42 -29.74 -8.76
CA ARG A 114 -3.34 -31.19 -9.04
C ARG A 114 -3.13 -32.06 -7.80
N ARG A 115 -2.68 -31.47 -6.69
CA ARG A 115 -2.27 -32.17 -5.45
C ARG A 115 -3.08 -31.71 -4.25
N ASP A 116 -3.32 -30.41 -4.15
CA ASP A 116 -4.05 -29.75 -3.07
C ASP A 116 -4.95 -28.64 -3.65
N PRO A 117 -6.18 -28.99 -4.07
CA PRO A 117 -7.13 -28.03 -4.62
C PRO A 117 -7.52 -26.92 -3.64
N GLN A 118 -7.57 -27.22 -2.34
CA GLN A 118 -7.98 -26.26 -1.32
C GLN A 118 -6.93 -25.17 -1.13
N LEU A 119 -5.65 -25.53 -1.10
CA LEU A 119 -4.56 -24.55 -1.10
C LEU A 119 -4.55 -23.71 -2.38
N ALA A 120 -4.92 -24.32 -3.52
CA ALA A 120 -4.97 -23.65 -4.82
C ALA A 120 -6.00 -22.50 -4.90
N GLU A 121 -7.08 -22.57 -4.13
CA GLU A 121 -8.11 -21.52 -4.10
C GLU A 121 -7.56 -20.16 -3.66
N ARG A 122 -6.48 -20.13 -2.87
CA ARG A 122 -5.83 -18.91 -2.36
C ARG A 122 -4.51 -18.58 -3.06
N MET A 123 -4.09 -19.32 -4.08
CA MET A 123 -2.90 -18.97 -4.87
C MET A 123 -3.28 -18.07 -6.04
N ASN A 124 -3.51 -16.79 -5.77
CA ASN A 124 -3.87 -15.79 -6.77
C ASN A 124 -3.61 -14.38 -6.23
N VAL A 125 -3.79 -13.37 -7.09
CA VAL A 125 -3.50 -11.97 -6.75
C VAL A 125 -4.26 -11.44 -5.54
N ARG A 126 -5.50 -11.88 -5.31
CA ARG A 126 -6.30 -11.43 -4.16
C ARG A 126 -5.66 -11.82 -2.83
N TRP A 127 -5.04 -12.99 -2.78
CA TRP A 127 -4.46 -13.57 -1.57
C TRP A 127 -2.93 -13.49 -1.52
N ALA A 128 -2.29 -13.02 -2.60
CA ALA A 128 -0.88 -12.66 -2.63
C ALA A 128 -0.64 -11.15 -2.48
N GLY A 129 -1.54 -10.34 -3.01
CA GLY A 129 -1.43 -8.89 -3.05
C GLY A 129 -0.53 -8.36 -4.17
N THR A 130 -0.72 -7.09 -4.54
CA THR A 130 0.01 -6.38 -5.61
C THR A 130 0.44 -4.97 -5.20
N LEU A 131 0.36 -4.63 -3.91
CA LEU A 131 0.72 -3.33 -3.34
C LEU A 131 2.04 -2.75 -3.88
N PRO A 132 3.20 -3.46 -3.91
CA PRO A 132 4.45 -2.86 -4.39
C PRO A 132 4.38 -2.40 -5.85
N TYR A 133 3.59 -3.06 -6.69
CA TYR A 133 3.36 -2.65 -8.07
C TYR A 133 2.49 -1.38 -8.13
N ALA A 134 1.39 -1.35 -7.39
CA ALA A 134 0.50 -0.19 -7.33
C ALA A 134 1.22 1.06 -6.79
N ALA A 135 2.00 0.91 -5.72
CA ALA A 135 2.82 1.98 -5.15
C ALA A 135 3.86 2.49 -6.15
N THR A 136 4.60 1.60 -6.83
CA THR A 136 5.63 2.00 -7.80
C THR A 136 5.04 2.70 -9.02
N GLU A 137 3.92 2.21 -9.55
CA GLU A 137 3.21 2.86 -10.65
C GLU A 137 2.65 4.23 -10.22
N GLY A 138 2.14 4.35 -8.98
CA GLY A 138 1.72 5.61 -8.38
C GLY A 138 2.86 6.62 -8.29
N TYR A 139 4.03 6.18 -7.81
CA TYR A 139 5.25 6.97 -7.80
C TYR A 139 5.61 7.49 -9.20
N GLU A 140 5.58 6.63 -10.22
CA GLU A 140 5.90 7.03 -11.60
C GLU A 140 4.90 8.05 -12.18
N ARG A 141 3.60 7.93 -11.85
CA ARG A 141 2.57 8.95 -12.20
C ARG A 141 2.90 10.31 -11.59
N ILE A 142 3.38 10.34 -10.35
CA ILE A 142 3.80 11.58 -9.66
C ILE A 142 5.02 12.18 -10.36
N VAL A 143 6.06 11.37 -10.64
CA VAL A 143 7.26 11.83 -11.35
C VAL A 143 6.91 12.45 -12.70
N ALA A 144 6.07 11.77 -13.49
CA ALA A 144 5.61 12.26 -14.79
C ALA A 144 4.84 13.59 -14.67
N THR A 145 3.95 13.69 -13.67
CA THR A 145 3.18 14.91 -13.40
C THR A 145 4.09 16.07 -12.97
N MET A 146 5.07 15.81 -12.11
CA MET A 146 6.06 16.82 -11.70
C MET A 146 6.95 17.29 -12.86
N ARG A 147 7.31 16.42 -13.81
CA ARG A 147 8.01 16.82 -15.05
C ARG A 147 7.17 17.81 -15.86
N GLN A 148 5.87 17.54 -15.98
CA GLN A 148 4.96 18.44 -16.67
C GLN A 148 4.81 19.78 -15.93
N LEU A 149 4.70 19.76 -14.60
CA LEU A 149 4.69 20.98 -13.77
C LEU A 149 5.93 21.85 -14.02
N ARG A 150 7.14 21.25 -14.02
CA ARG A 150 8.39 21.96 -14.33
C ARG A 150 8.35 22.59 -15.71
N THR A 151 7.86 21.87 -16.70
CA THR A 151 7.74 22.35 -18.09
C THR A 151 6.82 23.57 -18.19
N LEU A 152 5.66 23.54 -17.52
CA LEU A 152 4.71 24.65 -17.55
C LEU A 152 5.23 25.87 -16.76
N ARG A 153 5.85 25.64 -15.59
CA ARG A 153 6.50 26.70 -14.81
C ARG A 153 7.61 27.40 -15.58
N ALA A 154 8.44 26.66 -16.31
CA ALA A 154 9.49 27.23 -17.17
C ALA A 154 8.93 28.12 -18.30
N LYS A 155 7.69 27.88 -18.72
CA LYS A 155 6.97 28.70 -19.71
C LYS A 155 6.17 29.86 -19.08
N GLY A 156 6.23 30.03 -17.76
CA GLY A 156 5.45 31.04 -17.03
C GLY A 156 3.94 30.82 -17.06
N GLN A 157 3.49 29.57 -17.22
CA GLN A 157 2.06 29.22 -17.29
C GLN A 157 1.48 28.95 -15.89
N ASP A 158 0.16 29.19 -15.70
CA ASP A 158 -0.54 28.80 -14.46
C ASP A 158 -0.48 27.27 -14.31
N THR A 159 -0.06 26.82 -13.13
CA THR A 159 0.11 25.40 -12.81
C THR A 159 -0.80 24.90 -11.71
N ARG A 160 -1.63 25.77 -11.11
CA ARG A 160 -2.45 25.45 -9.93
C ARG A 160 -3.33 24.21 -10.10
N GLU A 161 -4.00 24.05 -11.25
CA GLU A 161 -4.85 22.87 -11.46
C GLU A 161 -4.02 21.60 -11.67
N LEU A 162 -2.85 21.69 -12.29
CA LEU A 162 -1.95 20.54 -12.40
C LEU A 162 -1.29 20.20 -11.06
N GLU A 163 -1.04 21.18 -10.20
CA GLU A 163 -0.57 20.97 -8.84
C GLU A 163 -1.63 20.25 -7.99
N ARG A 164 -2.90 20.65 -8.11
CA ARG A 164 -4.03 19.96 -7.48
C ARG A 164 -4.17 18.52 -8.00
N THR A 165 -4.04 18.30 -9.31
CA THR A 165 -4.01 16.95 -9.88
C THR A 165 -2.82 16.13 -9.35
N CYS A 166 -1.65 16.75 -9.21
CA CYS A 166 -0.49 16.10 -8.60
C CYS A 166 -0.79 15.72 -7.15
N ALA A 167 -1.45 16.58 -6.38
CA ALA A 167 -1.87 16.28 -5.01
C ALA A 167 -2.86 15.10 -4.94
N PHE A 168 -3.79 14.98 -5.89
CA PHE A 168 -4.63 13.79 -6.01
C PHE A 168 -3.82 12.52 -6.28
N TYR A 169 -2.86 12.55 -7.20
CA TYR A 169 -1.96 11.40 -7.41
C TYR A 169 -1.13 11.08 -6.18
N VAL A 170 -0.71 12.09 -5.42
CA VAL A 170 -0.04 11.89 -4.13
C VAL A 170 -0.97 11.18 -3.14
N SER A 171 -2.22 11.61 -3.00
CA SER A 171 -3.21 10.95 -2.12
C SER A 171 -3.41 9.47 -2.47
N TRP A 172 -3.60 9.17 -3.76
CA TRP A 172 -3.74 7.79 -4.24
C TRP A 172 -2.49 6.96 -3.94
N PHE A 173 -1.31 7.45 -4.33
CA PHE A 173 -0.05 6.76 -4.05
C PHE A 173 0.21 6.58 -2.54
N ALA A 174 -0.09 7.61 -1.75
CA ALA A 174 0.17 7.66 -0.32
C ALA A 174 -0.63 6.61 0.44
N HIS A 175 -1.85 6.32 -0.01
CA HIS A 175 -2.66 5.23 0.52
C HIS A 175 -1.88 3.90 0.58
N TYR A 176 -1.23 3.49 -0.52
CA TYR A 176 -0.46 2.24 -0.56
C TYR A 176 0.77 2.24 0.35
N ILE A 177 1.40 3.40 0.55
CA ILE A 177 2.50 3.53 1.52
C ILE A 177 1.97 3.46 2.96
N GLY A 178 0.78 4.01 3.20
CA GLY A 178 0.04 3.84 4.44
C GLY A 178 -0.25 2.38 4.73
N ASP A 179 -0.88 1.66 3.80
CA ASP A 179 -1.18 0.22 3.92
C ASP A 179 0.08 -0.59 4.21
N GLY A 180 1.17 -0.36 3.47
CA GLY A 180 2.44 -1.02 3.71
C GLY A 180 3.12 -0.66 5.04
N ALA A 181 2.63 0.38 5.74
CA ALA A 181 3.07 0.68 7.10
C ALA A 181 2.33 -0.18 8.13
N GLN A 182 1.17 -0.75 7.78
CA GLN A 182 0.39 -1.65 8.62
C GLN A 182 1.01 -3.07 8.54
N PRO A 183 1.65 -3.59 9.60
CA PRO A 183 2.33 -4.89 9.53
C PRO A 183 1.45 -6.03 9.02
N GLN A 184 0.17 -6.03 9.36
CA GLN A 184 -0.78 -7.07 8.98
C GLN A 184 -1.12 -7.03 7.48
N HIS A 185 -0.98 -5.90 6.79
CA HIS A 185 -1.15 -5.82 5.32
C HIS A 185 -0.04 -6.55 4.55
N ASP A 186 1.09 -6.83 5.20
CA ASP A 186 2.26 -7.47 4.61
C ASP A 186 2.38 -8.96 4.97
N SER A 187 1.31 -9.58 5.49
CA SER A 187 1.32 -10.97 5.93
C SER A 187 -0.02 -11.68 5.77
N ILE A 188 0.01 -12.99 5.57
CA ILE A 188 -1.20 -13.83 5.63
C ILE A 188 -1.91 -13.73 6.99
N HIS A 189 -1.26 -13.25 8.05
CA HIS A 189 -1.87 -13.06 9.37
C HIS A 189 -2.67 -11.75 9.48
N HIS A 190 -3.30 -11.30 8.39
CA HIS A 190 -4.02 -10.04 8.37
C HIS A 190 -5.30 -10.08 9.24
N ASP A 191 -6.15 -11.09 9.04
CA ASP A 191 -7.44 -11.28 9.74
C ASP A 191 -7.35 -12.39 10.81
N GLY A 192 -6.32 -12.34 11.65
CA GLY A 192 -6.06 -13.37 12.64
C GLY A 192 -4.91 -14.31 12.26
N TRP A 193 -4.33 -14.93 13.28
CA TRP A 193 -3.22 -15.86 13.08
C TRP A 193 -3.64 -17.07 12.26
N GLN A 194 -2.85 -17.41 11.24
CA GLN A 194 -3.10 -18.53 10.33
C GLN A 194 -2.03 -19.61 10.51
N GLY A 195 -2.41 -20.89 10.41
CA GLY A 195 -1.47 -22.01 10.56
C GLY A 195 -1.09 -22.32 12.02
N PRO A 196 0.06 -22.97 12.28
CA PRO A 196 0.48 -23.37 13.63
C PRO A 196 0.56 -22.17 14.58
N ASN A 197 -0.10 -22.27 15.73
CA ASN A 197 -0.23 -21.19 16.70
C ASN A 197 0.24 -21.61 18.11
N PRO A 198 1.53 -21.96 18.30
CA PRO A 198 2.03 -22.45 19.58
C PRO A 198 1.98 -21.39 20.69
N ASN A 199 1.99 -20.11 20.32
CA ASN A 199 1.93 -18.98 21.23
C ASN A 199 0.50 -18.54 21.56
N GLY A 200 -0.54 -19.18 20.97
CA GLY A 200 -1.94 -18.86 21.25
C GLY A 200 -2.31 -17.41 20.97
N TYR A 201 -1.88 -16.88 19.83
CA TYR A 201 -2.29 -15.57 19.31
C TYR A 201 -3.76 -15.59 18.84
N SER A 202 -4.41 -14.43 18.79
CA SER A 202 -5.80 -14.34 18.33
C SER A 202 -5.98 -14.85 16.91
N THR A 203 -7.04 -15.60 16.68
CA THR A 203 -7.53 -16.00 15.35
C THR A 203 -8.85 -15.29 15.01
N ASP A 204 -9.26 -14.31 15.82
CA ASP A 204 -10.44 -13.49 15.55
C ASP A 204 -10.10 -12.51 14.43
N PRO A 205 -10.86 -12.47 13.32
CA PRO A 205 -10.62 -11.54 12.22
C PRO A 205 -10.66 -10.07 12.64
N LYS A 206 -11.31 -9.74 13.77
CA LYS A 206 -11.37 -8.38 14.30
C LYS A 206 -10.04 -7.82 14.80
N VAL A 207 -9.01 -8.66 14.95
CA VAL A 207 -7.68 -8.18 15.36
C VAL A 207 -7.11 -7.11 14.41
N HIS A 208 -7.46 -7.22 13.12
CA HIS A 208 -7.04 -6.28 12.09
C HIS A 208 -7.55 -4.85 12.39
N GLY A 209 -8.87 -4.69 12.46
CA GLY A 209 -9.52 -3.42 12.76
C GLY A 209 -9.22 -2.89 14.16
N LYS A 210 -8.95 -3.77 15.13
CA LYS A 210 -8.57 -3.39 16.50
C LYS A 210 -7.28 -2.55 16.52
N PHE A 211 -6.27 -2.95 15.74
CA PHE A 211 -4.99 -2.25 15.68
C PHE A 211 -5.05 -0.98 14.84
N GLU A 212 -5.57 -1.08 13.62
CA GLU A 212 -5.42 -0.03 12.61
C GLU A 212 -6.50 1.06 12.65
N SER A 213 -7.65 0.76 13.26
CA SER A 213 -8.80 1.66 13.31
C SER A 213 -9.18 1.96 14.75
N ASP A 214 -9.70 0.99 15.51
CA ASP A 214 -10.24 1.25 16.85
C ASP A 214 -9.21 1.89 17.78
N TYR A 215 -8.01 1.31 17.85
CA TYR A 215 -6.96 1.84 18.71
C TYR A 215 -6.43 3.20 18.22
N VAL A 216 -6.29 3.40 16.91
CA VAL A 216 -5.88 4.69 16.31
C VAL A 216 -6.87 5.80 16.64
N GLU A 217 -8.16 5.52 16.55
CA GLU A 217 -9.25 6.43 16.95
C GLU A 217 -9.14 6.76 18.44
N ASN A 218 -8.97 5.74 19.28
CA ASN A 218 -8.93 5.90 20.74
C ASN A 218 -7.72 6.72 21.23
N ILE A 219 -6.56 6.62 20.57
CA ILE A 219 -5.40 7.47 20.89
C ILE A 219 -5.47 8.84 20.20
N ALA A 220 -6.51 9.08 19.39
CA ALA A 220 -6.71 10.30 18.60
C ALA A 220 -5.45 10.71 17.83
N LEU A 221 -4.87 9.76 17.06
CA LEU A 221 -3.62 9.96 16.33
C LEU A 221 -3.64 11.25 15.50
N THR A 222 -2.57 12.05 15.63
CA THR A 222 -2.38 13.30 14.87
C THR A 222 -1.10 13.27 14.03
N PRO A 223 -0.99 14.11 12.99
CA PRO A 223 0.27 14.26 12.24
C PRO A 223 1.45 14.66 13.14
N GLN A 224 1.21 15.48 14.18
CA GLN A 224 2.23 15.95 15.11
C GLN A 224 2.86 14.82 15.93
N ASP A 225 2.07 13.78 16.23
CA ASP A 225 2.60 12.59 16.90
C ASP A 225 3.63 11.86 16.02
N LEU A 226 3.44 11.87 14.69
CA LEU A 226 4.33 11.21 13.76
C LEU A 226 5.58 12.05 13.44
N LEU A 227 5.43 13.36 13.27
CA LEU A 227 6.53 14.27 12.88
C LEU A 227 7.78 14.14 13.75
N THR A 228 7.61 13.92 15.05
CA THR A 228 8.72 13.79 16.01
C THR A 228 9.38 12.41 16.02
N ARG A 229 8.79 11.44 15.32
CA ARG A 229 9.18 10.02 15.33
C ARG A 229 9.60 9.52 13.95
N MET A 230 9.35 10.31 12.91
CA MET A 230 9.83 10.03 11.56
C MET A 230 11.37 9.92 11.55
N PRO A 231 11.91 8.84 10.97
CA PRO A 231 13.32 8.79 10.61
C PRO A 231 13.77 9.99 9.76
N ALA A 232 15.08 10.25 9.76
CA ALA A 232 15.70 11.24 8.88
C ALA A 232 15.47 10.88 7.39
N LEU A 233 15.54 11.88 6.51
CA LEU A 233 15.37 11.70 5.06
C LEU A 233 16.30 10.60 4.51
N ALA A 234 15.72 9.56 3.94
CA ALA A 234 16.40 8.41 3.35
C ALA A 234 15.87 8.14 1.93
N HIS A 235 16.16 6.96 1.35
CA HIS A 235 15.62 6.50 0.05
C HIS A 235 15.89 7.39 -1.19
N GLN A 236 16.82 8.33 -1.08
CA GLN A 236 17.17 9.24 -2.17
C GLN A 236 18.03 8.60 -3.28
N GLN A 237 18.52 7.38 -3.07
CA GLN A 237 19.40 6.64 -3.98
C GLN A 237 18.97 5.18 -4.10
N GLY A 238 19.31 4.53 -5.22
CA GLY A 238 18.93 3.15 -5.51
C GLY A 238 17.55 3.05 -6.17
N ASP A 239 17.04 1.82 -6.27
CA ASP A 239 15.83 1.47 -7.00
C ASP A 239 14.57 1.59 -6.13
N VAL A 240 13.54 2.29 -6.61
CA VAL A 240 12.31 2.57 -5.85
C VAL A 240 11.49 1.30 -5.60
N PHE A 241 11.41 0.38 -6.57
CA PHE A 241 10.68 -0.89 -6.38
C PHE A 241 11.34 -1.73 -5.29
N GLU A 242 12.68 -1.84 -5.29
CA GLU A 242 13.41 -2.53 -4.22
C GLU A 242 13.28 -1.83 -2.86
N GLN A 243 13.25 -0.49 -2.82
CA GLN A 243 13.01 0.26 -1.59
C GLN A 243 11.61 -0.03 -1.01
N ILE A 244 10.58 -0.07 -1.86
CA ILE A 244 9.22 -0.43 -1.44
C ILE A 244 9.17 -1.88 -0.94
N LEU A 245 9.78 -2.83 -1.65
CA LEU A 245 9.86 -4.22 -1.17
C LEU A 245 10.59 -4.34 0.18
N GLY A 246 11.65 -3.56 0.38
CA GLY A 246 12.38 -3.48 1.65
C GLY A 246 11.54 -2.89 2.78
N PHE A 247 10.74 -1.86 2.49
CA PHE A 247 9.80 -1.25 3.44
C PHE A 247 8.74 -2.26 3.91
N LEU A 248 8.08 -2.95 2.97
CA LEU A 248 7.09 -4.00 3.29
C LEU A 248 7.72 -5.16 4.08
N ALA A 249 8.97 -5.51 3.77
CA ALA A 249 9.69 -6.55 4.53
C ALA A 249 9.90 -6.18 6.01
N ILE A 250 10.09 -4.90 6.32
CA ILE A 250 10.17 -4.41 7.69
C ILE A 250 8.81 -4.54 8.38
N GLY A 251 7.72 -4.23 7.68
CA GLY A 251 6.34 -4.42 8.12
C GLY A 251 6.05 -5.88 8.48
N THR A 252 6.28 -6.83 7.56
CA THR A 252 6.12 -8.28 7.81
C THR A 252 6.89 -8.72 9.08
N GLY A 253 8.11 -8.20 9.28
CA GLY A 253 8.94 -8.53 10.44
C GLY A 253 8.37 -8.09 11.80
N ARG A 254 7.33 -7.27 11.83
CA ARG A 254 6.67 -6.76 13.05
C ARG A 254 5.35 -7.44 13.36
N VAL A 255 4.81 -8.28 12.47
CA VAL A 255 3.50 -8.92 12.63
C VAL A 255 3.38 -9.66 13.97
N GLU A 256 4.36 -10.50 14.30
CA GLU A 256 4.31 -11.25 15.56
C GLU A 256 4.35 -10.31 16.79
N GLN A 257 5.07 -9.20 16.71
CA GLN A 257 5.10 -8.19 17.77
C GLN A 257 3.72 -7.55 17.97
N VAL A 258 2.99 -7.25 16.88
CA VAL A 258 1.60 -6.75 16.96
C VAL A 258 0.70 -7.78 17.66
N TYR A 259 0.80 -9.06 17.31
CA TYR A 259 0.03 -10.12 17.97
C TYR A 259 0.39 -10.33 19.45
N ARG A 260 1.67 -10.15 19.84
CA ARG A 260 2.08 -10.16 21.25
C ARG A 260 1.45 -9.01 22.03
N LEU A 261 1.42 -7.82 21.43
CA LEU A 261 0.80 -6.63 22.03
C LEU A 261 -0.72 -6.80 22.14
N GLU A 262 -1.37 -7.33 21.11
CA GLU A 262 -2.81 -7.60 21.14
C GLU A 262 -3.15 -8.58 22.25
N LYS A 263 -2.43 -9.70 22.34
CA LYS A 263 -2.63 -10.72 23.39
C LYS A 263 -2.41 -10.15 24.80
N ALA A 264 -1.53 -9.18 24.95
CA ALA A 264 -1.29 -8.47 26.21
C ALA A 264 -2.36 -7.42 26.54
N GLY A 265 -3.34 -7.20 25.65
CA GLY A 265 -4.38 -6.19 25.80
C GLY A 265 -3.91 -4.77 25.50
N ALA A 266 -2.77 -4.59 24.84
CA ALA A 266 -2.18 -3.27 24.62
C ALA A 266 -3.03 -2.34 23.74
N PHE A 267 -3.97 -2.90 22.96
CA PHE A 267 -4.90 -2.17 22.10
C PHE A 267 -6.30 -2.02 22.71
N ASP A 268 -6.55 -2.57 23.91
CA ASP A 268 -7.84 -2.42 24.61
C ASP A 268 -7.91 -1.15 25.46
N ASP A 269 -6.75 -0.56 25.81
CA ASP A 269 -6.66 0.65 26.62
C ASP A 269 -5.76 1.69 25.95
N ALA A 270 -6.34 2.82 25.57
CA ALA A 270 -5.64 3.96 24.98
C ALA A 270 -4.58 4.56 25.91
N SER A 271 -4.61 4.26 27.22
CA SER A 271 -3.58 4.68 28.18
C SER A 271 -2.28 3.87 28.05
N SER A 272 -2.34 2.67 27.46
CA SER A 272 -1.18 1.81 27.21
C SER A 272 -0.10 2.52 26.39
N THR A 273 1.14 2.52 26.88
CA THR A 273 2.28 3.10 26.17
C THR A 273 2.74 2.22 25.01
N ASP A 274 2.59 0.91 25.13
CA ASP A 274 3.20 -0.05 24.22
C ASP A 274 2.42 -0.15 22.90
N GLY A 275 1.08 -0.13 22.98
CA GLY A 275 0.23 -0.05 21.79
C GLY A 275 0.50 1.23 21.01
N ARG A 276 0.58 2.37 21.72
CA ARG A 276 0.82 3.69 21.15
C ARG A 276 2.21 3.76 20.51
N ALA A 277 3.22 3.19 21.17
CA ALA A 277 4.57 3.11 20.64
C ALA A 277 4.62 2.30 19.34
N MET A 278 3.87 1.20 19.23
CA MET A 278 3.78 0.43 17.99
C MET A 278 3.13 1.22 16.86
N VAL A 279 1.95 1.83 17.09
CA VAL A 279 1.28 2.66 16.08
C VAL A 279 2.17 3.81 15.62
N TYR A 280 2.82 4.51 16.56
CA TYR A 280 3.70 5.61 16.21
C TYR A 280 4.95 5.18 15.45
N LEU A 281 5.49 4.01 15.76
CA LEU A 281 6.61 3.44 15.02
C LEU A 281 6.20 3.12 13.58
N THR A 282 5.11 2.37 13.40
CA THR A 282 4.67 1.92 12.09
C THR A 282 4.18 3.08 11.22
N ALA A 283 3.27 3.92 11.72
CA ALA A 283 2.78 5.09 10.99
C ALA A 283 3.88 6.16 10.78
N GLY A 284 4.82 6.29 11.72
CA GLY A 284 5.99 7.17 11.58
C GLY A 284 6.93 6.73 10.45
N ASP A 285 7.16 5.42 10.31
CA ASP A 285 7.91 4.85 9.20
C ASP A 285 7.18 5.04 7.87
N GLY A 286 5.86 4.85 7.84
CA GLY A 286 5.02 5.13 6.66
C GLY A 286 5.10 6.59 6.22
N ALA A 287 4.96 7.54 7.15
CA ALA A 287 5.08 8.97 6.88
C ALA A 287 6.48 9.34 6.35
N ALA A 288 7.54 8.74 6.92
CA ALA A 288 8.90 8.95 6.45
C ALA A 288 9.14 8.36 5.05
N MET A 289 8.68 7.14 4.78
CA MET A 289 8.75 6.53 3.46
C MET A 289 8.03 7.37 2.41
N LEU A 290 6.82 7.84 2.71
CA LEU A 290 6.05 8.74 1.84
C LEU A 290 6.80 10.05 1.57
N ARG A 291 7.30 10.73 2.62
CA ARG A 291 8.11 11.96 2.46
C ARG A 291 9.31 11.70 1.56
N ASP A 292 10.05 10.62 1.83
CA ASP A 292 11.28 10.30 1.12
C ASP A 292 11.01 10.07 -0.37
N LEU A 293 9.97 9.30 -0.70
CA LEU A 293 9.57 9.04 -2.08
C LEU A 293 9.02 10.29 -2.79
N LEU A 294 8.33 11.19 -2.10
CA LEU A 294 7.92 12.48 -2.68
C LEU A 294 9.13 13.38 -2.99
N VAL A 295 10.12 13.44 -2.10
CA VAL A 295 11.37 14.19 -2.34
C VAL A 295 12.15 13.57 -3.49
N ARG A 296 12.25 12.23 -3.51
CA ARG A 296 12.91 11.47 -4.58
C ARG A 296 12.21 11.71 -5.92
N ALA A 297 10.88 11.64 -5.96
CA ALA A 297 10.09 11.91 -7.17
C ALA A 297 10.31 13.32 -7.70
N TRP A 298 10.36 14.31 -6.80
CA TRP A 298 10.66 15.69 -7.16
C TRP A 298 12.03 15.83 -7.79
N ARG A 299 13.07 15.25 -7.20
CA ARG A 299 14.43 15.30 -7.74
C ARG A 299 14.54 14.52 -9.07
N GLU A 300 13.95 13.33 -9.14
CA GLU A 300 13.90 12.53 -10.37
C GLU A 300 13.18 13.25 -11.52
N SER A 301 12.12 14.01 -11.21
CA SER A 301 11.40 14.79 -12.22
C SER A 301 12.23 15.92 -12.86
N ALA A 302 13.38 16.28 -12.27
CA ALA A 302 14.31 17.23 -12.87
C ALA A 302 15.26 16.58 -13.90
N LEU A 303 15.37 15.24 -13.89
CA LEU A 303 16.19 14.52 -14.85
C LEU A 303 15.59 14.59 -16.25
N HIS A 304 16.45 14.74 -17.25
CA HIS A 304 16.06 14.56 -18.64
C HIS A 304 15.85 13.06 -18.91
N PRO A 305 14.72 12.64 -19.53
CA PRO A 305 14.55 11.27 -19.96
C PRO A 305 15.72 10.87 -20.87
N GLY A 306 16.53 9.92 -20.44
CA GLY A 306 17.65 9.41 -21.24
C GLY A 306 17.15 8.82 -22.55
N LYS A 307 17.93 8.98 -23.63
CA LYS A 307 17.68 8.22 -24.87
C LYS A 307 18.19 6.80 -24.64
N SER A 308 17.27 5.85 -24.50
CA SER A 308 17.63 4.42 -24.52
C SER A 308 18.17 4.05 -25.91
N THR A 309 19.27 3.29 -25.95
CA THR A 309 19.79 2.68 -27.18
C THR A 309 19.12 1.33 -27.48
N LEU A 310 18.33 0.80 -26.54
CA LEU A 310 17.56 -0.43 -26.74
C LEU A 310 16.29 -0.14 -27.55
N PRO A 311 15.71 -1.18 -28.20
CA PRO A 311 14.35 -1.10 -28.75
C PRO A 311 13.33 -0.65 -27.69
N ARG A 312 12.12 -0.31 -28.12
CA ARG A 312 11.04 -0.04 -27.16
C ARG A 312 10.73 -1.30 -26.36
N SER A 313 10.25 -1.17 -25.13
CA SER A 313 9.92 -2.32 -24.28
C SER A 313 8.91 -3.29 -24.91
N MET A 314 7.96 -2.78 -25.69
CA MET A 314 6.94 -3.56 -26.41
C MET A 314 7.44 -4.13 -27.76
N ASP A 315 8.67 -3.85 -28.16
CA ASP A 315 9.24 -4.37 -29.41
C ASP A 315 9.68 -5.83 -29.20
N PRO A 316 9.19 -6.80 -29.99
CA PRO A 316 9.63 -8.20 -29.89
C PRO A 316 11.14 -8.43 -30.10
N SER A 317 11.85 -7.46 -30.68
CA SER A 317 13.32 -7.48 -30.81
C SER A 317 14.06 -7.00 -29.56
N HIS A 318 13.36 -6.49 -28.53
CA HIS A 318 13.99 -6.10 -27.27
C HIS A 318 14.64 -7.33 -26.61
N PRO A 319 15.91 -7.26 -26.15
CA PRO A 319 16.64 -8.43 -25.65
C PRO A 319 16.01 -9.07 -24.40
N GLN A 320 15.16 -8.33 -23.68
CA GLN A 320 14.41 -8.80 -22.52
C GLN A 320 12.90 -8.91 -22.79
N TYR A 321 12.47 -8.92 -24.05
CA TYR A 321 11.06 -9.04 -24.39
C TYR A 321 10.50 -10.36 -23.84
N ASP A 322 9.45 -10.26 -23.03
CA ASP A 322 8.71 -11.42 -22.56
C ASP A 322 7.43 -11.58 -23.39
N PRO A 323 7.30 -12.64 -24.21
CA PRO A 323 6.11 -12.84 -25.04
C PRO A 323 4.85 -13.14 -24.22
N ALA A 324 4.98 -13.59 -22.97
CA ALA A 324 3.83 -13.87 -22.12
C ALA A 324 3.18 -12.59 -21.58
N THR A 325 3.98 -11.54 -21.36
CA THR A 325 3.51 -10.23 -20.89
C THR A 325 3.46 -9.16 -21.99
N GLY A 326 4.04 -9.43 -23.16
CA GLY A 326 4.03 -8.52 -24.31
C GLY A 326 4.95 -7.31 -24.16
N SER A 327 5.84 -7.31 -23.17
CA SER A 327 6.75 -6.20 -22.89
C SER A 327 8.00 -6.71 -22.17
N ALA A 328 9.11 -6.00 -22.32
CA ALA A 328 10.23 -6.13 -21.41
C ALA A 328 9.83 -5.69 -19.99
N PRO A 329 10.43 -6.29 -18.93
CA PRO A 329 10.21 -5.86 -17.55
C PRO A 329 10.67 -4.42 -17.33
N ALA A 330 10.11 -3.76 -16.31
CA ALA A 330 10.49 -2.41 -15.95
C ALA A 330 11.99 -2.35 -15.56
N GLY A 331 12.69 -1.35 -16.09
CA GLY A 331 14.08 -1.06 -15.73
C GLY A 331 14.22 -0.62 -14.27
N THR A 332 15.46 -0.43 -13.81
CA THR A 332 15.72 0.15 -12.49
C THR A 332 15.51 1.66 -12.50
N SER A 333 15.17 2.23 -11.34
CA SER A 333 15.06 3.67 -11.17
C SER A 333 16.38 4.38 -11.51
N PRO A 334 16.32 5.58 -12.10
CA PRO A 334 17.53 6.34 -12.41
C PRO A 334 18.24 6.81 -11.13
N THR A 335 19.56 7.02 -11.21
CA THR A 335 20.30 7.76 -10.19
C THR A 335 19.86 9.21 -10.17
N VAL A 336 19.61 9.75 -8.97
CA VAL A 336 19.07 11.09 -8.73
C VAL A 336 20.07 11.97 -7.99
#